data_AF-A0A382M2M2-F1
#
_entry.id   AF-A0A382M2M2-F1
#
_cell.length_a   1.000
_cell.length_b   1.000
_cell.length_c   1.000
_cell.angle_alpha   90.00
_cell.angle_beta   90.00
_cell.angle_gamma   90.00
#
_symmetry.space_group_name_H-M   'P 1'
#
loop_
_entity.id
_entity.type
_entity.pdbx_description
1 polymer ?
#
loop_
_entity_poly.entity_id
_entity_poly.type
_entity_poly.pdbx_seq_one_letter_code
_entity_poly.pdbx_strand_id
1 'polypeptide(L)'
;MNKSYTFIGTSYLNSCEDGYPSFLFANNSNSRFYHQTNLIQEVSKRNPNNTIYNCSEDGHGITTYFRRILTLLNRYNPDVFVFEIPNGQRMLAHTRNEYGENYDIHFPVQVLEAGLPQNLDEEFREVSASIIDDCQTLMTPDELNKYWSKHTNMPFHFGGKQWQGYTTILSNFDDGRKSRFSDVIAQCEIINDFLVSKNKEVYWFSWWPEVESQLTKVNSNKMTFLNPNYICQWKYEKDIGTLNSPEPWRQHLKQFCHDHSHLHSKYMPEFAEYFDQIFK
;
A
#
# COMPACT_ATOMS: atom_id res chain seq x y z
N MET A 1 -5.47 -12.43 -24.61
CA MET A 1 -6.74 -11.78 -24.21
C MET A 1 -6.37 -10.59 -23.35
N ASN A 2 -6.94 -9.42 -23.58
CA ASN A 2 -6.73 -8.28 -22.67
C ASN A 2 -7.46 -8.62 -21.37
N LYS A 3 -6.74 -8.60 -20.26
CA LYS A 3 -7.30 -8.75 -18.92
C LYS A 3 -7.26 -7.40 -18.24
N SER A 4 -8.15 -7.21 -17.28
CA SER A 4 -8.16 -6.07 -16.39
C SER A 4 -7.58 -6.46 -15.05
N TYR A 5 -6.72 -5.59 -14.51
CA TYR A 5 -5.95 -5.87 -13.29
C TYR A 5 -6.27 -4.82 -12.25
N THR A 6 -6.31 -5.20 -10.99
CA THR A 6 -6.37 -4.24 -9.89
C THR A 6 -5.24 -4.45 -8.91
N PHE A 7 -4.72 -3.33 -8.41
CA PHE A 7 -3.66 -3.29 -7.42
C PHE A 7 -4.18 -2.60 -6.18
N ILE A 8 -4.06 -3.26 -5.03
CA ILE A 8 -4.41 -2.72 -3.71
C ILE A 8 -3.22 -2.83 -2.78
N GLY A 9 -2.95 -1.74 -2.07
CA GLY A 9 -1.99 -1.70 -0.99
C GLY A 9 -0.57 -1.33 -1.40
N THR A 10 -0.30 -1.05 -2.69
CA THR A 10 1.05 -0.73 -3.19
C THR A 10 1.42 0.71 -2.81
N SER A 11 1.64 0.92 -1.53
CA SER A 11 1.73 2.24 -0.94
C SER A 11 3.08 2.50 -0.30
N TYR A 12 4.10 1.96 -0.94
CA TYR A 12 5.37 2.60 -0.87
C TYR A 12 5.40 3.53 -2.09
N LEU A 13 5.93 4.74 -1.87
CA LEU A 13 6.64 5.56 -2.87
C LEU A 13 5.90 6.76 -3.46
N ASN A 14 5.11 7.47 -2.67
CA ASN A 14 4.41 8.65 -3.18
C ASN A 14 4.51 9.86 -2.25
N SER A 15 5.73 10.34 -1.94
CA SER A 15 5.98 11.78 -1.65
C SER A 15 7.38 12.00 -1.06
N CYS A 16 8.44 11.97 -1.86
CA CYS A 16 9.74 12.39 -1.32
C CYS A 16 10.58 13.28 -2.23
N GLU A 17 10.39 13.25 -3.54
CA GLU A 17 11.16 14.13 -4.42
C GLU A 17 10.42 15.44 -4.67
N ASP A 18 10.85 16.49 -3.98
CA ASP A 18 10.56 17.86 -4.38
C ASP A 18 11.04 18.05 -5.84
N GLY A 19 10.10 18.27 -6.77
CA GLY A 19 10.43 18.71 -8.13
C GLY A 19 10.36 17.68 -9.26
N TYR A 20 9.48 16.66 -9.20
CA TYR A 20 9.17 15.81 -10.36
C TYR A 20 7.82 16.13 -11.07
N PRO A 21 7.54 17.39 -11.50
CA PRO A 21 6.31 17.68 -12.24
C PRO A 21 6.35 17.04 -13.63
N SER A 22 5.54 16.00 -13.84
CA SER A 22 5.20 15.52 -15.18
C SER A 22 4.46 16.62 -15.96
N PHE A 23 4.94 16.93 -17.16
CA PHE A 23 4.34 17.91 -18.08
C PHE A 23 2.87 17.61 -18.43
N LEU A 24 2.37 16.38 -18.20
CA LEU A 24 0.97 16.01 -18.39
C LEU A 24 0.02 16.61 -17.33
N PHE A 25 0.54 17.02 -16.17
CA PHE A 25 -0.27 17.51 -15.03
C PHE A 25 0.05 18.94 -14.61
N ALA A 26 0.94 19.64 -15.32
CA ALA A 26 1.32 21.02 -15.03
C ALA A 26 0.13 22.01 -15.01
N ASN A 27 -1.02 21.63 -15.57
CA ASN A 27 -2.23 22.43 -15.64
C ASN A 27 -3.44 21.86 -14.89
N ASN A 28 -3.36 20.70 -14.24
CA ASN A 28 -4.51 20.06 -13.58
C ASN A 28 -4.36 20.06 -12.05
N SER A 29 -5.33 20.68 -11.38
CA SER A 29 -5.43 20.81 -9.91
C SER A 29 -5.93 19.55 -9.18
N ASN A 30 -6.06 18.40 -9.86
CA ASN A 30 -6.64 17.21 -9.25
C ASN A 30 -5.60 16.47 -8.37
N SER A 31 -5.72 16.66 -7.06
CA SER A 31 -4.76 16.10 -6.08
C SER A 31 -4.74 14.56 -6.03
N ARG A 32 -5.76 13.89 -6.58
CA ARG A 32 -5.86 12.42 -6.73
C ARG A 32 -4.68 11.79 -7.48
N PHE A 33 -4.15 12.52 -8.46
CA PHE A 33 -3.02 12.12 -9.30
C PHE A 33 -1.81 13.02 -9.05
N TYR A 34 -1.81 13.79 -7.94
CA TYR A 34 -0.71 14.70 -7.57
C TYR A 34 0.62 13.97 -7.43
N HIS A 35 0.57 12.70 -7.05
CA HIS A 35 1.72 11.83 -6.97
C HIS A 35 2.10 11.37 -8.38
N GLN A 36 2.93 12.20 -9.02
CA GLN A 36 3.29 12.23 -10.44
C GLN A 36 3.97 10.96 -10.98
N THR A 37 4.37 10.03 -10.10
CA THR A 37 4.95 8.73 -10.47
C THR A 37 4.64 7.75 -9.35
N ASN A 38 3.74 6.80 -9.60
CA ASN A 38 3.53 5.67 -8.69
C ASN A 38 3.96 4.37 -9.36
N LEU A 39 4.36 3.37 -8.56
CA LEU A 39 4.87 2.10 -9.08
C LEU A 39 3.91 1.43 -10.07
N ILE A 40 2.59 1.56 -9.86
CA ILE A 40 1.56 0.94 -10.70
C ILE A 40 1.39 1.64 -12.03
N GLN A 41 1.68 2.93 -12.10
CA GLN A 41 1.77 3.66 -13.35
C GLN A 41 2.90 3.12 -14.23
N GLU A 42 4.06 2.82 -13.65
CA GLU A 42 5.15 2.16 -14.38
C GLU A 42 4.78 0.72 -14.81
N VAL A 43 4.07 -0.03 -13.96
CA VAL A 43 3.50 -1.34 -14.37
C VAL A 43 2.56 -1.19 -15.57
N SER A 44 1.72 -0.16 -15.59
CA SER A 44 0.81 0.13 -16.71
C SER A 44 1.55 0.50 -17.99
N LYS A 45 2.64 1.29 -17.92
CA LYS A 45 3.49 1.62 -19.08
C LYS A 45 4.11 0.37 -19.71
N ARG A 46 4.55 -0.58 -18.88
CA ARG A 46 5.13 -1.85 -19.33
C ARG A 46 4.10 -2.80 -19.97
N ASN A 47 2.83 -2.64 -19.61
CA ASN A 47 1.74 -3.53 -20.01
C ASN A 47 0.61 -2.76 -20.72
N PRO A 48 0.90 -2.11 -21.87
CA PRO A 48 0.02 -1.09 -22.47
C PRO A 48 -1.32 -1.61 -22.99
N ASN A 49 -1.45 -2.93 -23.18
CA ASN A 49 -2.68 -3.56 -23.69
C ASN A 49 -3.68 -3.92 -22.58
N ASN A 50 -3.37 -3.61 -21.33
CA ASN A 50 -4.20 -3.94 -20.18
C ASN A 50 -4.66 -2.68 -19.46
N THR A 51 -5.91 -2.70 -18.99
CA THR A 51 -6.44 -1.68 -18.08
C THR A 51 -6.05 -2.04 -16.65
N ILE A 52 -5.49 -1.08 -15.92
CA ILE A 52 -5.08 -1.25 -14.53
C ILE A 52 -5.88 -0.32 -13.62
N TYR A 53 -6.50 -0.88 -12.58
CA TYR A 53 -7.20 -0.16 -11.52
C TYR A 53 -6.33 -0.10 -10.27
N ASN A 54 -5.70 1.04 -10.01
CA ASN A 54 -4.87 1.24 -8.84
C ASN A 54 -5.68 1.86 -7.69
N CYS A 55 -5.73 1.17 -6.55
CA CYS A 55 -6.38 1.62 -5.32
C CYS A 55 -5.37 1.61 -4.15
N SER A 56 -4.16 2.04 -4.44
CA SER A 56 -3.06 2.00 -3.49
C SER A 56 -2.91 3.33 -2.79
N GLU A 57 -2.83 3.27 -1.47
CA GLU A 57 -2.79 4.45 -0.61
C GLU A 57 -1.95 4.22 0.61
N ASP A 58 -1.19 5.25 0.95
CA ASP A 58 -0.12 5.19 1.93
C ASP A 58 -0.66 4.85 3.33
N GLY A 59 -0.19 3.72 3.84
CA GLY A 59 -0.31 3.36 5.25
C GLY A 59 -1.68 2.84 5.68
N HIS A 60 -2.62 2.67 4.76
CA HIS A 60 -3.93 2.09 5.05
C HIS A 60 -3.80 0.57 5.07
N GLY A 61 -3.57 0.00 6.27
CA GLY A 61 -3.45 -1.45 6.47
C GLY A 61 -4.67 -2.25 5.97
N ILE A 62 -4.65 -3.57 6.18
CA ILE A 62 -5.56 -4.55 5.54
C ILE A 62 -7.06 -4.23 5.67
N THR A 63 -7.45 -3.49 6.72
CA THR A 63 -8.84 -3.19 7.09
C THR A 63 -9.67 -2.51 5.98
N THR A 64 -9.05 -1.81 5.03
CA THR A 64 -9.77 -1.16 3.92
C THR A 64 -10.02 -2.06 2.73
N TYR A 65 -9.27 -3.17 2.62
CA TYR A 65 -9.18 -3.92 1.37
C TYR A 65 -10.53 -4.48 0.95
N PHE A 66 -11.30 -5.03 1.89
CA PHE A 66 -12.59 -5.62 1.56
C PHE A 66 -13.58 -4.59 0.99
N ARG A 67 -13.61 -3.36 1.54
CA ARG A 67 -14.45 -2.29 1.00
C ARG A 67 -14.00 -1.90 -0.41
N ARG A 68 -12.69 -1.77 -0.64
CA ARG A 68 -12.12 -1.50 -1.98
C ARG A 68 -12.47 -2.59 -2.98
N ILE A 69 -12.38 -3.86 -2.57
CA ILE A 69 -12.76 -5.02 -3.38
C ILE A 69 -14.22 -4.94 -3.81
N LEU A 70 -15.14 -4.64 -2.88
CA LEU A 70 -16.56 -4.49 -3.21
C LEU A 70 -16.80 -3.36 -4.20
N THR A 71 -16.15 -2.20 -4.01
CA THR A 71 -16.22 -1.07 -4.96
C THR A 71 -15.70 -1.49 -6.35
N LEU A 72 -14.55 -2.16 -6.41
CA LEU A 72 -13.93 -2.62 -7.66
C LEU A 72 -14.78 -3.65 -8.39
N LEU A 73 -15.31 -4.65 -7.68
CA LEU A 73 -16.19 -5.66 -8.26
C LEU A 73 -17.49 -5.05 -8.81
N ASN A 74 -18.04 -4.05 -8.12
CA ASN A 74 -19.28 -3.39 -8.54
C ASN A 74 -19.05 -2.48 -9.76
N ARG A 75 -18.01 -1.64 -9.74
CA ARG A 75 -17.80 -0.60 -10.76
C ARG A 75 -17.05 -1.08 -11.99
N TYR A 76 -16.07 -1.98 -11.82
CA TYR A 76 -15.10 -2.31 -12.86
C TYR A 76 -14.99 -3.82 -13.13
N ASN A 77 -15.33 -4.65 -12.14
CA ASN A 77 -15.30 -6.11 -12.19
C ASN A 77 -13.97 -6.70 -12.73
N PRO A 78 -12.79 -6.33 -12.18
CA PRO A 78 -11.50 -6.74 -12.73
C PRO A 78 -11.30 -8.25 -12.75
N ASP A 79 -10.49 -8.75 -13.69
CA ASP A 79 -10.20 -10.17 -13.85
C ASP A 79 -9.18 -10.68 -12.83
N VAL A 80 -8.17 -9.85 -12.57
CA VAL A 80 -7.02 -10.19 -11.73
C VAL A 80 -6.89 -9.18 -10.58
N PHE A 81 -6.69 -9.69 -9.36
CA PHE A 81 -6.43 -8.88 -8.17
C PHE A 81 -5.00 -9.12 -7.68
N VAL A 82 -4.29 -8.03 -7.40
CA VAL A 82 -2.91 -8.04 -6.91
C VAL A 82 -2.85 -7.25 -5.61
N PHE A 83 -2.46 -7.93 -4.52
CA PHE A 83 -2.50 -7.37 -3.18
C PHE A 83 -1.11 -7.31 -2.53
N GLU A 84 -0.78 -6.16 -1.96
CA GLU A 84 0.28 -6.08 -0.96
C GLU A 84 -0.23 -6.72 0.33
N ILE A 85 0.55 -7.62 0.94
CA ILE A 85 0.35 -8.06 2.32
C ILE A 85 0.93 -6.96 3.22
N PRO A 86 0.08 -6.18 3.91
CA PRO A 86 0.56 -5.04 4.67
C PRO A 86 1.28 -5.50 5.94
N ASN A 87 2.15 -4.65 6.45
CA ASN A 87 2.72 -4.82 7.78
C ASN A 87 1.62 -4.65 8.84
N GLY A 88 1.44 -5.65 9.72
CA GLY A 88 0.36 -5.74 10.71
C GLY A 88 0.42 -4.74 11.87
N GLN A 89 1.22 -3.68 11.74
CA GLN A 89 1.30 -2.57 12.69
C GLN A 89 0.25 -1.48 12.43
N ARG A 90 -0.21 -1.34 11.18
CA ARG A 90 -1.04 -0.19 10.76
C ARG A 90 -2.53 -0.48 10.86
N MET A 91 -3.24 0.38 11.59
CA MET A 91 -4.69 0.38 11.71
C MET A 91 -5.27 1.74 11.32
N LEU A 92 -6.43 1.75 10.67
CA LEU A 92 -7.17 2.98 10.48
C LEU A 92 -7.96 3.35 11.74
N ALA A 93 -7.78 4.58 12.20
CA ALA A 93 -8.63 5.22 13.17
C ALA A 93 -9.76 5.97 12.45
N HIS A 94 -10.98 5.42 12.55
CA HIS A 94 -12.18 6.07 12.06
C HIS A 94 -12.60 7.21 13.00
N THR A 95 -11.93 8.35 12.89
CA THR A 95 -12.20 9.55 13.70
C THR A 95 -13.28 10.45 13.11
N ARG A 96 -13.74 10.16 11.86
CA ARG A 96 -14.80 10.88 11.17
C ARG A 96 -15.77 9.94 10.48
N ASN A 97 -17.07 10.24 10.54
CA ASN A 97 -18.13 9.48 9.86
C ASN A 97 -18.12 9.66 8.33
N GLU A 98 -17.46 10.70 7.80
CA GLU A 98 -17.43 11.01 6.37
C GLU A 98 -16.88 9.84 5.52
N TYR A 99 -15.95 9.05 6.08
CA TYR A 99 -15.44 7.85 5.42
C TYR A 99 -16.49 6.75 5.20
N GLY A 100 -17.50 6.67 6.06
CA GLY A 100 -18.58 5.70 5.91
C GLY A 100 -19.56 6.09 4.80
N GLU A 101 -19.84 7.38 4.67
CA GLU A 101 -20.84 7.92 3.74
C GLU A 101 -20.26 8.18 2.34
N ASN A 102 -19.01 8.63 2.26
CA ASN A 102 -18.36 9.11 1.05
C ASN A 102 -17.06 8.36 0.72
N TYR A 103 -17.02 7.06 1.04
CA TYR A 103 -15.81 6.24 0.89
C TYR A 103 -15.14 6.39 -0.50
N ASP A 104 -15.91 6.28 -1.58
CA ASP A 104 -15.34 6.22 -2.93
C ASP A 104 -14.68 7.53 -3.41
N ILE A 105 -15.05 8.70 -2.84
CA ILE A 105 -14.42 9.99 -3.18
C ILE A 105 -13.17 10.30 -2.35
N HIS A 106 -13.00 9.62 -1.21
CA HIS A 106 -11.78 9.68 -0.39
C HIS A 106 -10.77 8.61 -0.75
N PHE A 107 -11.26 7.50 -1.34
CA PHE A 107 -10.48 6.34 -1.70
C PHE A 107 -10.51 6.06 -3.22
N PRO A 108 -10.00 6.99 -4.05
CA PRO A 108 -10.23 6.98 -5.48
C PRO A 108 -9.53 5.82 -6.20
N VAL A 109 -10.24 5.20 -7.15
CA VAL A 109 -9.70 4.16 -8.04
C VAL A 109 -9.01 4.83 -9.23
N GLN A 110 -7.69 4.84 -9.31
CA GLN A 110 -7.00 5.36 -10.49
C GLN A 110 -7.10 4.36 -11.65
N VAL A 111 -7.71 4.76 -12.78
CA VAL A 111 -7.78 3.93 -13.99
C VAL A 111 -6.60 4.30 -14.88
N LEU A 112 -5.74 3.34 -15.18
CA LEU A 112 -4.50 3.54 -15.93
C LEU A 112 -4.48 2.67 -17.20
N GLU A 113 -4.12 3.28 -18.32
CA GLU A 113 -3.86 2.62 -19.60
C GLU A 113 -2.54 3.13 -20.18
N ALA A 114 -1.59 2.22 -20.45
CA ALA A 114 -0.24 2.58 -20.89
C ALA A 114 0.44 3.67 -20.02
N GLY A 115 0.15 3.69 -18.72
CA GLY A 115 0.65 4.69 -17.77
C GLY A 115 -0.10 6.02 -17.76
N LEU A 116 -1.16 6.16 -18.54
CA LEU A 116 -1.97 7.37 -18.61
C LEU A 116 -3.24 7.21 -17.78
N PRO A 117 -3.56 8.16 -16.88
CA PRO A 117 -4.81 8.14 -16.14
C PRO A 117 -6.00 8.46 -17.04
N GLN A 118 -7.10 7.73 -16.85
CA GLN A 118 -8.29 7.84 -17.70
C GLN A 118 -9.45 8.60 -17.04
N ASN A 119 -9.51 8.64 -15.70
CA ASN A 119 -10.63 9.22 -14.96
C ASN A 119 -10.24 10.50 -14.21
N LEU A 120 -9.69 11.47 -14.95
CA LEU A 120 -9.23 12.76 -14.43
C LEU A 120 -10.35 13.68 -13.92
N ASP A 121 -11.56 13.50 -14.45
CA ASP A 121 -12.72 14.36 -14.14
C ASP A 121 -13.57 13.86 -12.96
N GLU A 122 -13.27 12.66 -12.42
CA GLU A 122 -13.99 12.12 -11.28
C GLU A 122 -13.69 12.91 -9.99
N GLU A 123 -14.73 13.20 -9.21
CA GLU A 123 -14.62 13.91 -7.94
C GLU A 123 -13.68 13.20 -6.96
N PHE A 124 -12.83 13.99 -6.30
CA PHE A 124 -11.91 13.53 -5.26
C PHE A 124 -11.88 14.52 -4.10
N ARG A 125 -11.86 14.00 -2.87
CA ARG A 125 -11.70 14.80 -1.66
C ARG A 125 -10.57 14.26 -0.81
N GLU A 126 -9.53 15.06 -0.68
CA GLU A 126 -8.43 14.77 0.21
C GLU A 126 -8.91 14.85 1.67
N VAL A 127 -8.95 13.70 2.35
CA VAL A 127 -9.16 13.66 3.81
C VAL A 127 -8.17 12.68 4.41
N SER A 128 -7.32 13.21 5.28
CA SER A 128 -6.26 12.46 5.93
C SER A 128 -6.86 11.47 6.94
N ALA A 129 -6.89 10.18 6.58
CA ALA A 129 -7.36 9.16 7.50
C ALA A 129 -6.33 9.03 8.62
N SER A 130 -6.79 9.10 9.87
CA SER A 130 -5.90 8.91 11.00
C SER A 130 -5.41 7.47 10.99
N ILE A 131 -4.10 7.27 10.99
CA ILE A 131 -3.48 5.94 11.06
C ILE A 131 -2.93 5.78 12.48
N ILE A 132 -3.13 4.60 13.04
CA ILE A 132 -2.46 4.17 14.27
C ILE A 132 -1.34 3.22 13.84
N ASP A 133 -0.12 3.55 14.22
CA ASP A 133 1.10 2.80 13.89
C ASP A 133 2.09 2.86 15.06
N ASP A 134 2.95 1.85 15.20
CA ASP A 134 3.87 1.76 16.33
C ASP A 134 4.99 2.81 16.30
N CYS A 135 5.29 3.39 15.13
CA CYS A 135 6.20 4.53 15.01
C CYS A 135 5.77 5.74 15.86
N GLN A 136 4.47 5.85 16.19
CA GLN A 136 3.95 6.90 17.06
C GLN A 136 4.45 6.78 18.51
N THR A 137 4.95 5.61 18.92
CA THR A 137 5.62 5.44 20.23
C THR A 137 6.91 6.26 20.35
N LEU A 138 7.53 6.60 19.21
CA LEU A 138 8.77 7.37 19.13
C LEU A 138 8.54 8.88 18.99
N MET A 139 7.28 9.31 18.80
CA MET A 139 6.92 10.71 18.65
C MET A 139 6.88 11.43 20.00
N THR A 140 7.37 12.66 20.02
CA THR A 140 7.21 13.59 21.14
C THR A 140 5.74 13.99 21.32
N PRO A 141 5.34 14.45 22.52
CA PRO A 141 3.99 14.99 22.76
C PRO A 141 3.55 16.05 21.74
N ASP A 142 4.45 16.93 21.33
CA ASP A 142 4.14 17.99 20.36
C ASP A 142 3.94 17.41 18.95
N GLU A 143 4.71 16.41 18.56
CA GLU A 143 4.52 15.68 17.30
C GLU A 143 3.20 14.91 17.30
N LEU A 144 2.83 14.25 18.39
CA LEU A 144 1.54 13.57 18.55
C LEU A 144 0.37 14.55 18.49
N ASN A 145 0.45 15.67 19.22
CA ASN A 145 -0.57 16.73 19.18
C ASN A 145 -0.71 17.29 17.75
N LYS A 146 0.40 17.57 17.06
CA LYS A 146 0.39 18.04 15.67
C LYS A 146 -0.21 17.01 14.72
N TYR A 147 0.17 15.75 14.86
CA TYR A 147 -0.34 14.64 14.04
C TYR A 147 -1.85 14.52 14.20
N TRP A 148 -2.35 14.30 15.42
CA TRP A 148 -3.77 14.10 15.67
C TRP A 148 -4.60 15.34 15.34
N SER A 149 -4.06 16.54 15.58
CA SER A 149 -4.78 17.77 15.19
C SER A 149 -4.97 17.89 13.69
N LYS A 150 -3.92 17.56 12.91
CA LYS A 150 -4.00 17.57 11.44
C LYS A 150 -5.03 16.55 10.92
N HIS A 151 -5.03 15.33 11.44
CA HIS A 151 -5.83 14.23 10.89
C HIS A 151 -7.28 14.21 11.38
N THR A 152 -7.57 14.85 12.51
CA THR A 152 -8.95 14.96 13.03
C THR A 152 -9.56 16.33 12.76
N ASN A 153 -8.77 17.37 12.47
CA ASN A 153 -9.17 18.78 12.47
C ASN A 153 -9.77 19.22 13.83
N MET A 154 -9.31 18.61 14.92
CA MET A 154 -9.59 19.03 16.29
C MET A 154 -8.28 19.40 16.98
N PRO A 155 -8.19 20.49 17.75
CA PRO A 155 -6.96 20.83 18.44
C PRO A 155 -6.67 19.83 19.59
N PHE A 156 -5.48 19.24 19.59
CA PHE A 156 -4.94 18.43 20.68
C PHE A 156 -3.86 19.23 21.44
N HIS A 157 -4.00 19.27 22.77
CA HIS A 157 -3.06 19.95 23.67
C HIS A 157 -2.71 19.06 24.87
N PHE A 158 -2.40 17.80 24.61
CA PHE A 158 -2.08 16.83 25.65
C PHE A 158 -0.59 16.89 26.02
N GLY A 159 -0.30 16.86 27.33
CA GLY A 159 1.07 16.79 27.85
C GLY A 159 1.60 15.34 27.91
N GLY A 160 2.88 15.18 28.26
CA GLY A 160 3.55 13.87 28.27
C GLY A 160 2.84 12.78 29.08
N LYS A 161 2.27 13.10 30.26
CA LYS A 161 1.53 12.14 31.08
C LYS A 161 0.24 11.65 30.42
N GLN A 162 -0.41 12.49 29.60
CA GLN A 162 -1.64 12.13 28.89
C GLN A 162 -1.31 11.24 27.69
N TRP A 163 -0.24 11.56 26.95
CA TRP A 163 0.23 10.70 25.86
C TRP A 163 0.86 9.39 26.33
N GLN A 164 1.40 9.34 27.56
CA GLN A 164 1.99 8.12 28.12
C GLN A 164 1.03 6.93 28.09
N GLY A 165 -0.25 7.13 28.39
CA GLY A 165 -1.23 6.03 28.33
C GLY A 165 -1.39 5.47 26.92
N TYR A 166 -1.49 6.36 25.93
CA TYR A 166 -1.58 6.00 24.52
C TYR A 166 -0.30 5.31 24.02
N THR A 167 0.88 5.87 24.31
CA THR A 167 2.14 5.26 23.88
C THR A 167 2.46 3.97 24.62
N THR A 168 2.00 3.79 25.88
CA THR A 168 2.09 2.51 26.60
C THR A 168 1.19 1.45 25.99
N ILE A 169 -0.04 1.84 25.60
CA ILE A 169 -0.94 0.96 24.86
C ILE A 169 -0.23 0.53 23.58
N LEU A 170 0.29 1.46 22.78
CA LEU A 170 1.04 1.18 21.56
C LEU A 170 2.34 0.39 21.79
N SER A 171 3.10 0.61 22.86
CA SER A 171 4.32 -0.19 23.12
C SER A 171 3.98 -1.63 23.48
N ASN A 172 2.84 -1.86 24.14
CA ASN A 172 2.31 -3.21 24.35
C ASN A 172 1.81 -3.86 23.04
N PHE A 173 1.78 -3.11 21.92
CA PHE A 173 1.51 -3.71 20.61
C PHE A 173 2.64 -4.64 20.18
N ASP A 174 3.84 -4.58 20.76
CA ASP A 174 4.91 -5.52 20.42
C ASP A 174 4.62 -6.96 20.83
N ASP A 175 4.03 -7.17 22.01
CA ASP A 175 3.57 -8.51 22.43
C ASP A 175 2.38 -8.99 21.59
N GLY A 176 1.52 -8.06 21.14
CA GLY A 176 0.40 -8.32 20.25
C GLY A 176 0.76 -8.45 18.77
N ARG A 177 2.01 -8.20 18.37
CA ARG A 177 2.45 -8.13 16.97
C ARG A 177 2.15 -9.42 16.22
N LYS A 178 2.43 -10.58 16.83
CA LYS A 178 2.11 -11.90 16.28
C LYS A 178 0.60 -12.10 16.06
N SER A 179 -0.23 -11.63 17.01
CA SER A 179 -1.70 -11.73 16.88
C SER A 179 -2.21 -10.88 15.72
N ARG A 180 -1.77 -9.63 15.61
CA ARG A 180 -2.19 -8.75 14.51
C ARG A 180 -1.74 -9.26 13.14
N PHE A 181 -0.52 -9.79 13.03
CA PHE A 181 -0.10 -10.46 11.80
C PHE A 181 -1.01 -11.65 11.50
N SER A 182 -1.35 -12.46 12.50
CA SER A 182 -2.33 -13.55 12.33
C SER A 182 -3.69 -13.03 11.84
N ASP A 183 -4.17 -11.89 12.34
CA ASP A 183 -5.43 -11.27 11.90
C ASP A 183 -5.35 -10.72 10.48
N VAL A 184 -4.20 -10.14 10.09
CA VAL A 184 -3.93 -9.72 8.71
C VAL A 184 -3.98 -10.93 7.78
N ILE A 185 -3.29 -12.01 8.14
CA ILE A 185 -3.27 -13.24 7.37
C ILE A 185 -4.67 -13.84 7.23
N ALA A 186 -5.44 -13.92 8.32
CA ALA A 186 -6.81 -14.41 8.27
C ALA A 186 -7.67 -13.58 7.30
N GLN A 187 -7.52 -12.26 7.30
CA GLN A 187 -8.18 -11.38 6.34
C GLN A 187 -7.71 -11.63 4.91
N CYS A 188 -6.42 -11.85 4.67
CA CYS A 188 -5.90 -12.22 3.36
C CYS A 188 -6.52 -13.53 2.86
N GLU A 189 -6.59 -14.58 3.71
CA GLU A 189 -7.23 -15.85 3.35
C GLU A 189 -8.72 -15.66 3.01
N ILE A 190 -9.47 -14.90 3.82
CA ILE A 190 -10.89 -14.61 3.56
C ILE A 190 -11.08 -13.86 2.24
N ILE A 191 -10.25 -12.84 1.97
CA ILE A 191 -10.27 -12.08 0.72
C ILE A 191 -9.99 -13.00 -0.47
N ASN A 192 -8.97 -13.85 -0.35
CA ASN A 192 -8.57 -14.80 -1.37
C ASN A 192 -9.72 -15.76 -1.71
N ASP A 193 -10.28 -16.43 -0.71
CA ASP A 193 -11.39 -17.38 -0.87
C ASP A 193 -12.63 -16.69 -1.48
N PHE A 194 -12.94 -15.48 -1.03
CA PHE A 194 -14.04 -14.69 -1.57
C PHE A 194 -13.84 -14.39 -3.07
N LEU A 195 -12.67 -13.93 -3.48
CA LEU A 195 -12.39 -13.58 -4.88
C LEU A 195 -12.30 -14.81 -5.79
N VAL A 196 -11.66 -15.89 -5.33
CA VAL A 196 -11.62 -17.17 -6.06
C VAL A 196 -13.03 -17.73 -6.24
N SER A 197 -13.90 -17.62 -5.23
CA SER A 197 -15.32 -18.01 -5.36
C SER A 197 -16.11 -17.20 -6.40
N LYS A 198 -15.57 -16.04 -6.81
CA LYS A 198 -16.10 -15.17 -7.87
C LYS A 198 -15.37 -15.38 -9.20
N ASN A 199 -14.60 -16.45 -9.35
CA ASN A 199 -13.78 -16.76 -10.53
C ASN A 199 -12.75 -15.66 -10.87
N LYS A 200 -12.14 -15.06 -9.85
CA LYS A 200 -11.06 -14.07 -10.02
C LYS A 200 -9.70 -14.71 -9.79
N GLU A 201 -8.70 -14.25 -10.54
CA GLU A 201 -7.30 -14.58 -10.28
C GLU A 201 -6.76 -13.66 -9.17
N VAL A 202 -6.04 -14.22 -8.20
CA VAL A 202 -5.58 -13.48 -7.02
C VAL A 202 -4.10 -13.73 -6.80
N TYR A 203 -3.32 -12.64 -6.70
CA TYR A 203 -1.89 -12.69 -6.43
C TYR A 203 -1.55 -11.82 -5.21
N TRP A 204 -0.65 -12.34 -4.38
CA TRP A 204 -0.17 -11.65 -3.18
C TRP A 204 1.32 -11.37 -3.27
N PHE A 205 1.77 -10.23 -2.77
CA PHE A 205 3.18 -9.89 -2.67
C PHE A 205 3.48 -9.14 -1.38
N SER A 206 4.76 -9.00 -1.04
CA SER A 206 5.22 -8.19 0.09
C SER A 206 6.55 -7.53 -0.24
N TRP A 207 6.80 -6.37 0.35
CA TRP A 207 8.09 -5.68 0.27
C TRP A 207 9.17 -6.33 1.13
N TRP A 208 8.79 -6.95 2.26
CA TRP A 208 9.73 -7.30 3.33
C TRP A 208 9.62 -8.76 3.80
N PRO A 209 10.76 -9.39 4.18
CA PRO A 209 10.81 -10.79 4.62
C PRO A 209 10.33 -11.01 6.06
N GLU A 210 10.15 -9.96 6.87
CA GLU A 210 9.56 -10.11 8.22
C GLU A 210 8.17 -10.76 8.16
N VAL A 211 7.47 -10.51 7.06
CA VAL A 211 6.18 -11.12 6.76
C VAL A 211 6.36 -12.64 6.56
N GLU A 212 7.45 -13.13 5.94
CA GLU A 212 7.72 -14.57 5.66
C GLU A 212 7.72 -15.47 6.89
N SER A 213 8.42 -15.04 7.94
CA SER A 213 8.54 -15.79 9.19
C SER A 213 7.17 -16.05 9.84
N GLN A 214 6.17 -15.26 9.42
CA GLN A 214 4.77 -15.40 9.82
C GLN A 214 3.91 -15.97 8.68
N LEU A 215 4.26 -15.77 7.40
CA LEU A 215 3.61 -16.38 6.24
C LEU A 215 3.85 -17.88 6.13
N THR A 216 4.98 -18.38 6.63
CA THR A 216 5.25 -19.81 6.77
C THR A 216 4.27 -20.53 7.71
N LYS A 217 3.47 -19.77 8.48
CA LYS A 217 2.32 -20.27 9.27
C LYS A 217 0.98 -20.16 8.54
N VAL A 218 0.90 -19.38 7.46
CA VAL A 218 -0.21 -19.43 6.51
C VAL A 218 -0.15 -20.80 5.84
N ASN A 219 -1.30 -21.39 5.56
CA ASN A 219 -1.32 -22.53 4.65
C ASN A 219 -1.00 -21.99 3.24
N SER A 220 0.29 -22.00 2.86
CA SER A 220 0.79 -21.51 1.56
C SER A 220 0.09 -22.14 0.35
N ASN A 221 -0.65 -23.24 0.56
CA ASN A 221 -1.46 -23.88 -0.48
C ASN A 221 -2.76 -23.11 -0.79
N LYS A 222 -3.19 -22.17 0.05
CA LYS A 222 -4.42 -21.39 -0.17
C LYS A 222 -4.22 -20.11 -0.97
N MET A 223 -3.05 -19.47 -0.86
CA MET A 223 -2.77 -18.17 -1.46
C MET A 223 -1.72 -18.31 -2.56
N THR A 224 -1.94 -17.64 -3.69
CA THR A 224 -0.94 -17.58 -4.77
C THR A 224 -0.05 -16.36 -4.57
N PHE A 225 1.22 -16.60 -4.25
CA PHE A 225 2.22 -15.53 -4.20
C PHE A 225 2.68 -15.19 -5.62
N LEU A 226 2.82 -13.90 -5.89
CA LEU A 226 3.26 -13.38 -7.17
C LEU A 226 4.65 -13.91 -7.50
N ASN A 227 5.61 -13.78 -6.58
CA ASN A 227 6.96 -14.31 -6.70
C ASN A 227 7.30 -15.09 -5.41
N PRO A 228 8.16 -16.12 -5.47
CA PRO A 228 8.70 -16.74 -4.25
C PRO A 228 9.43 -15.73 -3.35
N ASN A 229 9.99 -14.67 -3.94
CA ASN A 229 10.77 -13.67 -3.23
C ASN A 229 9.98 -12.36 -3.01
N TYR A 230 10.26 -11.69 -1.88
CA TYR A 230 9.85 -10.31 -1.63
C TYR A 230 10.41 -9.36 -2.68
N ILE A 231 9.78 -8.20 -2.89
CA ILE A 231 10.30 -7.20 -3.84
C ILE A 231 11.75 -6.82 -3.52
N CYS A 232 12.11 -6.62 -2.25
CA CYS A 232 13.48 -6.27 -1.86
C CYS A 232 14.47 -7.40 -2.15
N GLN A 233 14.07 -8.65 -1.91
CA GLN A 233 14.89 -9.83 -2.15
C GLN A 233 15.04 -10.09 -3.65
N TRP A 234 13.95 -10.04 -4.40
CA TRP A 234 13.94 -10.19 -5.85
C TRP A 234 14.89 -9.19 -6.50
N LYS A 235 14.82 -7.91 -6.10
CA LYS A 235 15.71 -6.87 -6.62
C LYS A 235 17.17 -7.15 -6.24
N TYR A 236 17.41 -7.56 -5.00
CA TYR A 236 18.74 -7.93 -4.54
C TYR A 236 19.34 -9.08 -5.37
N GLU A 237 18.61 -10.17 -5.52
CA GLU A 237 19.05 -11.35 -6.26
C GLU A 237 19.26 -11.04 -7.74
N LYS A 238 18.44 -10.16 -8.31
CA LYS A 238 18.61 -9.67 -9.67
C LYS A 238 19.92 -8.88 -9.86
N ASP A 239 20.28 -8.04 -8.89
CA ASP A 239 21.44 -7.15 -9.01
C ASP A 239 22.76 -7.83 -8.61
N ILE A 240 22.74 -8.69 -7.59
CA ILE A 240 23.95 -9.20 -6.91
C ILE A 240 24.05 -10.74 -7.01
N GLY A 241 22.95 -11.44 -7.29
CA GLY A 241 22.87 -12.89 -7.25
C GLY A 241 22.38 -13.44 -5.90
N THR A 242 22.27 -14.77 -5.80
CA THR A 242 21.68 -15.47 -4.64
C THR A 242 22.64 -15.47 -3.44
N LEU A 243 22.15 -15.03 -2.27
CA LEU A 243 22.89 -15.07 -0.99
C LEU A 243 22.04 -15.68 0.13
N ASN A 244 22.69 -16.39 1.05
CA ASN A 244 22.07 -17.16 2.13
C ASN A 244 21.71 -16.33 3.39
N SER A 245 21.67 -14.99 3.32
CA SER A 245 21.42 -14.13 4.49
C SER A 245 20.45 -12.98 4.16
N PRO A 246 19.48 -12.65 5.04
CA PRO A 246 18.45 -11.63 4.80
C PRO A 246 18.90 -10.18 5.06
N GLU A 247 19.95 -9.96 5.85
CA GLU A 247 20.45 -8.62 6.21
C GLU A 247 20.93 -7.75 5.03
N PRO A 248 21.62 -8.30 4.01
CA PRO A 248 22.11 -7.53 2.86
C PRO A 248 21.02 -6.85 2.03
N TRP A 249 19.80 -7.43 1.98
CA TRP A 249 18.75 -6.97 1.07
C TRP A 249 18.15 -5.63 1.51
N ARG A 250 18.02 -5.41 2.83
CA ARG A 250 17.53 -4.13 3.38
C ARG A 250 18.48 -2.99 3.09
N GLN A 251 19.77 -3.22 3.26
CA GLN A 251 20.79 -2.22 2.99
C GLN A 251 20.86 -1.91 1.49
N HIS A 252 20.73 -2.93 0.65
CA HIS A 252 20.66 -2.77 -0.79
C HIS A 252 19.45 -1.94 -1.22
N LEU A 253 18.27 -2.14 -0.62
CA LEU A 253 17.09 -1.34 -0.98
C LEU A 253 17.31 0.16 -0.73
N LYS A 254 18.03 0.53 0.35
CA LYS A 254 18.27 1.92 0.73
C LYS A 254 18.97 2.75 -0.35
N GLN A 255 19.78 2.13 -1.22
CA GLN A 255 20.44 2.86 -2.30
C GLN A 255 19.45 3.36 -3.37
N PHE A 256 18.28 2.73 -3.42
CA PHE A 256 17.20 3.14 -4.32
C PHE A 256 16.22 4.08 -3.63
N CYS A 257 16.34 4.33 -2.32
CA CYS A 257 15.44 5.19 -1.56
C CYS A 257 15.94 6.66 -1.52
N HIS A 258 14.99 7.59 -1.49
CA HIS A 258 15.22 9.02 -1.28
C HIS A 258 15.47 9.35 0.20
N ASP A 259 14.67 8.82 1.13
CA ASP A 259 14.70 9.12 2.57
C ASP A 259 14.84 7.86 3.45
N HIS A 260 15.54 6.85 2.93
CA HIS A 260 15.72 5.52 3.53
C HIS A 260 14.47 4.64 3.62
N SER A 261 13.28 5.16 3.31
CA SER A 261 12.03 4.41 3.39
C SER A 261 11.29 4.39 2.05
N HIS A 262 11.39 5.47 1.27
CA HIS A 262 10.69 5.59 -0.01
C HIS A 262 11.69 5.56 -1.17
N LEU A 263 11.63 4.53 -2.02
CA LEU A 263 12.17 4.48 -3.39
C LEU A 263 12.04 5.80 -4.15
N HIS A 264 13.11 6.12 -4.83
CA HIS A 264 13.25 7.23 -5.76
C HIS A 264 12.48 6.94 -7.06
N SER A 265 11.82 7.96 -7.60
CA SER A 265 11.02 7.91 -8.83
C SER A 265 11.76 7.25 -10.01
N LYS A 266 13.05 7.57 -10.20
CA LYS A 266 13.89 7.06 -11.29
C LYS A 266 14.07 5.54 -11.29
N TYR A 267 13.89 4.88 -10.15
CA TYR A 267 14.03 3.43 -10.02
C TYR A 267 12.70 2.69 -10.10
N MET A 268 11.55 3.38 -10.09
CA MET A 268 10.24 2.74 -10.21
C MET A 268 10.09 1.86 -11.47
N PRO A 269 10.60 2.24 -12.66
CA PRO A 269 10.54 1.38 -13.85
C PRO A 269 11.24 0.03 -13.66
N GLU A 270 12.31 -0.02 -12.87
CA GLU A 270 13.04 -1.25 -12.56
C GLU A 270 12.25 -2.15 -11.62
N PHE A 271 11.59 -1.57 -10.62
CA PHE A 271 10.77 -2.31 -9.65
C PHE A 271 9.45 -2.78 -10.24
N ALA A 272 8.90 -2.07 -11.24
CA ALA A 272 7.69 -2.47 -11.94
C ALA A 272 7.84 -3.84 -12.65
N GLU A 273 9.06 -4.22 -13.04
CA GLU A 273 9.34 -5.52 -13.67
C GLU A 273 9.00 -6.72 -12.76
N TYR A 274 8.99 -6.54 -11.43
CA TYR A 274 8.57 -7.57 -10.49
C TYR A 274 7.19 -8.15 -10.84
N PHE A 275 6.31 -7.31 -11.39
CA PHE A 275 4.93 -7.67 -11.72
C PHE A 275 4.75 -8.27 -13.12
N ASP A 276 5.74 -8.22 -14.02
CA ASP A 276 5.56 -8.62 -15.43
C ASP A 276 5.02 -10.05 -15.61
N GLN A 277 5.28 -10.94 -14.65
CA GLN A 277 4.86 -12.33 -14.71
C GLN A 277 3.34 -12.57 -14.68
N ILE A 278 2.55 -11.64 -14.12
CA ILE A 278 1.08 -11.81 -14.10
C ILE A 278 0.39 -11.38 -15.39
N PHE A 279 1.13 -10.69 -16.27
CA PHE A 279 0.61 -10.16 -17.52
C PHE A 279 0.88 -11.09 -18.73
N LYS A 280 1.40 -12.29 -18.47
CA LYS A 280 1.77 -13.30 -19.47
C LYS A 280 0.57 -14.11 -19.96
#